data_AF-A0A4Q3EFD3-F1
#
_entry.id   AF-A0A4Q3EFD3-F1
#
_cell.length_a   1.000
_cell.length_b   1.000
_cell.length_c   1.000
_cell.angle_alpha   90.00
_cell.angle_beta   90.00
_cell.angle_gamma   90.00
#
_symmetry.space_group_name_H-M   'P 1'
#
loop_
_entity.id
_entity.type
_entity.pdbx_description
1 polymer ?
#
loop_
_entity_poly.entity_id
_entity_poly.type
_entity_poly.pdbx_seq_one_letter_code
_entity_poly.pdbx_strand_id
1 'polypeptide(L)'
;PIPYIPVLQGKVVGSQDRSDRFLWDLRRLVADDVSYKYVGGLTEVSHKNGLTSWLENYGHWGFLGEFLQYGSQADEVGGEFWAEGDAGDIENRAAASSAHIYGKIKVSAESHTSALNTFGRYPAMLKQRGDRFFTEGINNTLLHVYISQPDDKLPGLTAWFGTEFNRLNSWFFDMDIYLQYIKRTNMMLQQGQYTADVAYFIGEDAPKMTGIIDPVLPKGYSYDYINGDVIKNRLSVNNGKLLLPNGITYNVLVLPKLQTIRPEVLSKIKELVQNGAVVLGPKPDRSPSLMDYPAADKQVQAIAAELWGNIDGTTTKINRYGKGMVINGMNLQETLDMLKVGPDFTVAQNDPVLFIHRQLKDGDIYFVSNQKNDTVSLSAKFRITGKKPELWNALIGGVRALPAYTQTANTTEVPLQLAPNESVFVIFRENAGNGDIAKTNYPAPSATIAINTPWTVNFDKALRGPAKPVIFNTLTDWAVNDNDSIKYYSGTAYYHNTFKVNKVEKGKTYTIDLGTARAIAKVSVNGVELGGAWTPPYRVDITKAVKKGTNKLEIKVVNTWINRLFGDSKLPAEQRKIVINSGTMPGNLEQSGLLGPVKIDVIEY
;
A
#
# COMPACT_ATOMS: atom_id res chain seq x y z
N PRO A 1 -21.70 -39.57 -5.31
CA PRO A 1 -21.08 -39.06 -6.57
C PRO A 1 -20.74 -40.12 -7.65
N ILE A 2 -20.69 -41.43 -7.35
CA ILE A 2 -20.27 -42.48 -8.32
C ILE A 2 -20.97 -42.38 -9.70
N PRO A 3 -22.31 -42.16 -9.79
CA PRO A 3 -22.97 -42.04 -11.09
C PRO A 3 -22.48 -40.88 -11.97
N TYR A 4 -21.87 -39.86 -11.36
CA TYR A 4 -21.40 -38.64 -12.03
C TYR A 4 -19.91 -38.67 -12.39
N ILE A 5 -19.17 -39.73 -12.06
CA ILE A 5 -17.75 -39.88 -12.45
C ILE A 5 -17.52 -39.68 -13.96
N PRO A 6 -18.39 -40.16 -14.89
CA PRO A 6 -18.22 -39.90 -16.32
C PRO A 6 -18.14 -38.41 -16.71
N VAL A 7 -18.69 -37.50 -15.90
CA VAL A 7 -18.66 -36.05 -16.13
C VAL A 7 -17.23 -35.51 -16.13
N LEU A 8 -16.32 -36.12 -15.38
CA LEU A 8 -14.89 -35.75 -15.37
C LEU A 8 -14.19 -36.03 -16.71
N GLN A 9 -14.79 -36.87 -17.55
CA GLN A 9 -14.34 -37.16 -18.91
C GLN A 9 -15.12 -36.35 -19.96
N GLY A 10 -15.91 -35.35 -19.55
CA GLY A 10 -16.77 -34.55 -20.42
C GLY A 10 -18.07 -35.25 -20.84
N LYS A 11 -18.44 -36.39 -20.24
CA LYS A 11 -19.69 -37.09 -20.56
C LYS A 11 -20.84 -36.52 -19.74
N VAL A 12 -21.92 -36.12 -20.41
CA VAL A 12 -23.13 -35.62 -19.74
C VAL A 12 -23.86 -36.76 -19.03
N VAL A 13 -24.17 -36.57 -17.74
CA VAL A 13 -24.97 -37.50 -16.93
C VAL A 13 -26.28 -36.82 -16.53
N GLY A 14 -27.40 -37.38 -16.98
CA GLY A 14 -28.72 -36.78 -16.80
C GLY A 14 -28.95 -35.62 -17.76
N SER A 15 -28.48 -34.42 -17.42
CA SER A 15 -28.54 -33.22 -18.27
C SER A 15 -27.25 -32.40 -18.15
N GLN A 16 -27.05 -31.45 -19.05
CA GLN A 16 -25.93 -30.50 -18.98
C GLN A 16 -25.94 -29.75 -17.64
N ASP A 17 -27.08 -29.16 -17.26
CA ASP A 17 -27.26 -28.46 -15.98
C ASP A 17 -26.93 -29.35 -14.76
N ARG A 18 -27.41 -30.60 -14.73
CA ARG A 18 -27.09 -31.53 -13.62
C ARG A 18 -25.61 -31.90 -13.58
N SER A 19 -24.96 -31.99 -14.73
CA SER A 19 -23.52 -32.27 -14.83
C SER A 19 -22.69 -31.06 -14.38
N ASP A 20 -23.09 -29.85 -14.77
CA ASP A 20 -22.43 -28.61 -14.38
C ASP A 20 -22.53 -28.33 -12.88
N ARG A 21 -23.71 -28.59 -12.28
CA ARG A 21 -23.93 -28.53 -10.83
C ARG A 21 -23.07 -29.53 -10.06
N PHE A 22 -22.93 -30.76 -10.57
CA PHE A 22 -22.01 -31.73 -9.99
C PHE A 22 -20.56 -31.25 -10.06
N LEU A 23 -20.13 -30.69 -11.20
CA LEU A 23 -18.79 -30.13 -11.33
C LEU A 23 -18.58 -28.91 -10.41
N TRP A 24 -19.62 -28.11 -10.19
CA TRP A 24 -19.60 -27.03 -9.21
C TRP A 24 -19.39 -27.58 -7.79
N ASP A 25 -20.14 -28.61 -7.39
CA ASP A 25 -19.99 -29.25 -6.07
C ASP A 25 -18.58 -29.82 -5.89
N LEU A 26 -18.03 -30.45 -6.93
CA LEU A 26 -16.67 -30.98 -6.88
C LEU A 26 -15.63 -29.87 -6.70
N ARG A 27 -15.72 -28.77 -7.45
CA ARG A 27 -14.79 -27.65 -7.30
C ARG A 27 -14.92 -26.99 -5.93
N ARG A 28 -16.14 -26.86 -5.40
CA ARG A 28 -16.40 -26.34 -4.06
C ARG A 28 -15.82 -27.25 -2.98
N LEU A 29 -16.02 -28.57 -3.08
CA LEU A 29 -15.41 -29.55 -2.19
C LEU A 29 -13.89 -29.43 -2.18
N VAL A 30 -13.25 -29.32 -3.35
CA VAL A 30 -11.80 -29.16 -3.44
C VAL A 30 -11.34 -27.86 -2.78
N ALA A 31 -12.04 -26.74 -3.02
CA ALA A 31 -11.70 -25.44 -2.40
C ALA A 31 -11.86 -25.46 -0.87
N ASP A 32 -12.91 -26.10 -0.37
CA ASP A 32 -13.15 -26.28 1.06
C ASP A 32 -12.05 -27.16 1.69
N ASP A 33 -11.67 -28.27 1.04
CA ASP A 33 -10.62 -29.17 1.53
C ASP A 33 -9.22 -28.52 1.50
N VAL A 34 -8.89 -27.76 0.46
CA VAL A 34 -7.64 -26.98 0.39
C VAL A 34 -7.59 -25.96 1.53
N SER A 35 -8.71 -25.29 1.82
CA SER A 35 -8.75 -24.30 2.90
C SER A 35 -8.67 -24.99 4.28
N TYR A 36 -9.62 -25.86 4.62
CA TYR A 36 -9.76 -26.37 5.98
C TYR A 36 -8.83 -27.54 6.31
N LYS A 37 -8.58 -28.45 5.36
CA LYS A 37 -7.73 -29.62 5.62
C LYS A 37 -6.26 -29.33 5.36
N TYR A 38 -5.93 -28.67 4.26
CA TYR A 38 -4.53 -28.38 3.93
C TYR A 38 -4.01 -27.17 4.71
N VAL A 39 -4.58 -25.96 4.52
CA VAL A 39 -4.12 -24.77 5.26
C VAL A 39 -4.46 -24.89 6.74
N GLY A 40 -5.72 -25.17 7.09
CA GLY A 40 -6.14 -25.30 8.49
C GLY A 40 -5.37 -26.39 9.24
N GLY A 41 -5.15 -27.55 8.59
CA GLY A 41 -4.33 -28.62 9.17
C GLY A 41 -2.86 -28.22 9.35
N LEU A 42 -2.27 -27.48 8.41
CA LEU A 42 -0.90 -26.96 8.56
C LEU A 42 -0.81 -25.95 9.71
N THR A 43 -1.79 -25.06 9.85
CA THR A 43 -1.88 -24.12 10.97
C THR A 43 -1.99 -24.86 12.30
N GLU A 44 -2.87 -25.87 12.41
CA GLU A 44 -3.01 -26.69 13.61
C GLU A 44 -1.69 -27.40 13.99
N VAL A 45 -0.99 -27.98 13.03
CA VAL A 45 0.32 -28.61 13.26
C VAL A 45 1.39 -27.58 13.65
N SER A 46 1.36 -26.38 13.06
CA SER A 46 2.25 -25.28 13.42
C SER A 46 2.06 -24.87 14.88
N HIS A 47 0.81 -24.70 15.32
CA HIS A 47 0.47 -24.33 16.70
C HIS A 47 0.95 -25.38 17.72
N LYS A 48 0.85 -26.67 17.39
CA LYS A 48 1.38 -27.76 18.24
C LYS A 48 2.90 -27.65 18.49
N ASN A 49 3.61 -26.92 17.64
CA ASN A 49 5.06 -26.68 17.74
C ASN A 49 5.41 -25.24 18.13
N GLY A 50 4.44 -24.43 18.57
CA GLY A 50 4.66 -23.03 18.94
C GLY A 50 4.99 -22.10 17.77
N LEU A 51 4.64 -22.50 16.54
CA LEU A 51 4.83 -21.72 15.32
C LEU A 51 3.50 -21.08 14.89
N THR A 52 3.57 -19.94 14.21
CA THR A 52 2.43 -19.28 13.56
C THR A 52 2.48 -19.48 12.05
N SER A 53 1.35 -19.66 11.40
CA SER A 53 1.27 -19.78 9.95
C SER A 53 1.13 -18.41 9.28
N TRP A 54 1.97 -18.17 8.27
CA TRP A 54 1.84 -17.07 7.33
C TRP A 54 1.76 -17.65 5.92
N LEU A 55 0.87 -17.11 5.10
CA LEU A 55 0.77 -17.46 3.69
C LEU A 55 0.42 -16.26 2.83
N GLU A 56 0.78 -16.36 1.56
CA GLU A 56 0.26 -15.48 0.52
C GLU A 56 -1.14 -15.92 0.10
N ASN A 57 -1.99 -14.94 -0.16
CA ASN A 57 -3.39 -15.20 -0.38
C ASN A 57 -3.66 -15.59 -1.84
N TYR A 58 -4.01 -16.86 -2.05
CA TYR A 58 -4.25 -17.42 -3.38
C TYR A 58 -5.66 -18.00 -3.52
N GLY A 59 -6.18 -17.93 -4.74
CA GLY A 59 -7.46 -18.54 -5.09
C GLY A 59 -7.55 -19.14 -6.50
N HIS A 60 -6.55 -18.90 -7.37
CA HIS A 60 -6.20 -19.76 -8.51
C HIS A 60 -4.70 -19.51 -8.87
N TRP A 61 -4.17 -20.15 -9.92
CA TRP A 61 -2.72 -20.21 -10.27
C TRP A 61 -1.90 -21.17 -9.38
N GLY A 62 -2.32 -22.44 -9.35
CA GLY A 62 -1.60 -23.52 -8.67
C GLY A 62 -2.53 -24.42 -7.85
N PHE A 63 -3.60 -23.84 -7.29
CA PHE A 63 -4.60 -24.55 -6.47
C PHE A 63 -6.02 -24.15 -6.85
N LEU A 64 -6.95 -25.10 -6.75
CA LEU A 64 -8.38 -24.85 -6.95
C LEU A 64 -9.01 -24.35 -5.64
N GLY A 65 -8.84 -23.06 -5.31
CA GLY A 65 -9.25 -22.49 -4.02
C GLY A 65 -10.23 -21.30 -4.12
N GLU A 66 -10.58 -20.73 -2.97
CA GLU A 66 -11.25 -19.43 -2.86
C GLU A 66 -10.40 -18.54 -1.94
N PHE A 67 -9.89 -17.43 -2.46
CA PHE A 67 -8.88 -16.62 -1.76
C PHE A 67 -9.31 -16.14 -0.35
N LEU A 68 -10.58 -15.81 -0.12
CA LEU A 68 -11.02 -15.35 1.19
C LEU A 68 -10.99 -16.49 2.21
N GLN A 69 -11.61 -17.62 1.88
CA GLN A 69 -11.64 -18.80 2.72
C GLN A 69 -10.25 -19.42 2.94
N TYR A 70 -9.40 -19.44 1.90
CA TYR A 70 -8.02 -19.89 1.98
C TYR A 70 -7.23 -19.08 3.02
N GLY A 71 -7.25 -17.75 2.89
CA GLY A 71 -6.59 -16.84 3.84
C GLY A 71 -7.14 -16.94 5.26
N SER A 72 -8.42 -17.31 5.44
CA SER A 72 -9.05 -17.41 6.76
C SER A 72 -8.35 -18.42 7.68
N GLN A 73 -7.76 -19.48 7.11
CA GLN A 73 -7.25 -20.62 7.85
C GLN A 73 -5.79 -20.48 8.30
N ALA A 74 -5.11 -19.39 7.94
CA ALA A 74 -3.78 -19.04 8.49
C ALA A 74 -3.87 -18.20 9.76
N ASP A 75 -2.77 -17.94 10.46
CA ASP A 75 -2.74 -16.89 11.50
C ASP A 75 -2.63 -15.51 10.86
N GLU A 76 -1.67 -15.36 9.95
CA GLU A 76 -1.37 -14.13 9.21
C GLU A 76 -1.50 -14.39 7.71
N VAL A 77 -1.91 -13.37 6.95
CA VAL A 77 -2.03 -13.44 5.49
C VAL A 77 -1.19 -12.36 4.84
N GLY A 78 -0.76 -12.58 3.60
CA GLY A 78 -0.10 -11.56 2.81
C GLY A 78 -0.49 -11.56 1.35
N GLY A 79 -0.24 -10.44 0.68
CA GLY A 79 -0.19 -10.37 -0.78
C GLY A 79 1.25 -10.45 -1.27
N GLU A 80 1.44 -10.12 -2.53
CA GLU A 80 2.75 -9.93 -3.17
C GLU A 80 2.65 -8.68 -4.04
N PHE A 81 3.73 -7.90 -4.17
CA PHE A 81 3.87 -6.97 -5.28
C PHE A 81 5.30 -6.79 -5.76
N TRP A 82 5.39 -6.69 -7.08
CA TRP A 82 6.64 -6.36 -7.74
C TRP A 82 6.94 -4.86 -7.64
N ALA A 83 8.19 -4.44 -7.76
CA ALA A 83 8.57 -3.03 -7.66
C ALA A 83 8.01 -2.17 -8.82
N GLU A 84 7.66 -2.79 -9.94
CA GLU A 84 7.23 -2.18 -11.20
C GLU A 84 6.15 -3.05 -11.88
N GLY A 85 5.41 -2.49 -12.86
CA GLY A 85 4.40 -3.22 -13.65
C GLY A 85 3.07 -3.42 -12.92
N ASP A 86 2.29 -4.43 -13.33
CA ASP A 86 0.96 -4.74 -12.77
C ASP A 86 0.96 -6.06 -11.96
N ALA A 87 2.12 -6.70 -11.82
CA ALA A 87 2.25 -7.93 -11.05
C ALA A 87 2.05 -7.67 -9.55
N GLY A 88 1.20 -8.47 -8.92
CA GLY A 88 0.81 -8.31 -7.52
C GLY A 88 -0.39 -7.38 -7.27
N ASP A 89 -0.98 -6.79 -8.33
CA ASP A 89 -2.04 -5.80 -8.15
C ASP A 89 -3.31 -6.36 -7.50
N ILE A 90 -3.60 -7.66 -7.64
CA ILE A 90 -4.83 -8.26 -7.12
C ILE A 90 -4.63 -8.88 -5.72
N GLU A 91 -3.43 -9.40 -5.46
CA GLU A 91 -3.05 -10.18 -4.28
C GLU A 91 -3.14 -9.34 -3.00
N ASN A 92 -2.73 -8.07 -3.07
CA ASN A 92 -2.70 -7.17 -1.90
C ASN A 92 -4.11 -6.83 -1.40
N ARG A 93 -5.02 -6.45 -2.31
CA ARG A 93 -6.43 -6.21 -1.96
C ARG A 93 -7.13 -7.49 -1.49
N ALA A 94 -6.79 -8.63 -2.09
CA ALA A 94 -7.31 -9.94 -1.70
C ALA A 94 -6.89 -10.30 -0.26
N ALA A 95 -5.61 -10.13 0.08
CA ALA A 95 -5.08 -10.34 1.42
C ALA A 95 -5.68 -9.37 2.45
N ALA A 96 -5.78 -8.08 2.10
CA ALA A 96 -6.39 -7.06 2.96
C ALA A 96 -7.86 -7.39 3.27
N SER A 97 -8.66 -7.68 2.24
CA SER A 97 -10.07 -8.06 2.41
C SER A 97 -10.21 -9.31 3.31
N SER A 98 -9.39 -10.34 3.07
CA SER A 98 -9.38 -11.55 3.91
C SER A 98 -9.05 -11.21 5.37
N ALA A 99 -8.01 -10.42 5.60
CA ALA A 99 -7.66 -9.99 6.95
C ALA A 99 -8.79 -9.22 7.64
N HIS A 100 -9.38 -8.24 6.95
CA HIS A 100 -10.45 -7.41 7.49
C HIS A 100 -11.69 -8.22 7.88
N ILE A 101 -12.19 -9.09 6.99
CA ILE A 101 -13.44 -9.83 7.24
C ILE A 101 -13.29 -10.96 8.27
N TYR A 102 -12.07 -11.51 8.43
CA TYR A 102 -11.78 -12.54 9.43
C TYR A 102 -11.20 -12.00 10.74
N GLY A 103 -10.89 -10.70 10.82
CA GLY A 103 -10.42 -10.05 12.04
C GLY A 103 -8.92 -10.20 12.31
N LYS A 104 -8.12 -10.33 11.25
CA LYS A 104 -6.65 -10.33 11.34
C LYS A 104 -6.15 -8.89 11.29
N ILE A 105 -5.14 -8.59 12.10
CA ILE A 105 -4.58 -7.23 12.20
C ILE A 105 -3.48 -7.00 11.18
N LYS A 106 -2.56 -7.98 11.04
CA LYS A 106 -1.42 -7.89 10.14
C LYS A 106 -1.80 -8.39 8.76
N VAL A 107 -1.52 -7.55 7.77
CA VAL A 107 -1.61 -7.85 6.34
C VAL A 107 -0.23 -7.67 5.75
N SER A 108 0.44 -8.79 5.51
CA SER A 108 1.79 -8.78 4.97
C SER A 108 1.80 -8.53 3.47
N ALA A 109 2.94 -8.18 2.91
CA ALA A 109 3.18 -8.36 1.48
C ALA A 109 4.63 -8.77 1.24
N GLU A 110 4.84 -9.79 0.39
CA GLU A 110 6.11 -9.93 -0.32
C GLU A 110 6.33 -8.66 -1.14
N SER A 111 7.25 -7.81 -0.71
CA SER A 111 7.33 -6.42 -1.12
C SER A 111 8.58 -6.17 -1.96
N HIS A 112 8.39 -5.53 -3.12
CA HIS A 112 9.44 -5.06 -4.01
C HIS A 112 10.20 -6.16 -4.75
N THR A 113 9.53 -7.27 -5.07
CA THR A 113 10.06 -8.27 -6.00
C THR A 113 10.37 -7.62 -7.33
N SER A 114 11.52 -7.91 -7.93
CA SER A 114 11.94 -7.16 -9.12
C SER A 114 12.88 -7.95 -10.01
N ALA A 115 13.01 -7.57 -11.28
CA ALA A 115 13.90 -8.23 -12.24
C ALA A 115 14.50 -7.22 -13.23
N LEU A 116 15.39 -7.66 -14.12
CA LEU A 116 15.91 -6.92 -15.28
C LEU A 116 16.75 -5.65 -15.03
N ASN A 117 16.82 -5.14 -13.79
CA ASN A 117 17.61 -3.97 -13.39
C ASN A 117 18.42 -4.29 -12.12
N THR A 118 19.26 -5.32 -12.22
CA THR A 118 20.05 -5.86 -11.10
C THR A 118 20.95 -4.77 -10.51
N PHE A 119 20.80 -4.52 -9.20
CA PHE A 119 21.45 -3.44 -8.45
C PHE A 119 21.11 -2.00 -8.85
N GLY A 120 20.20 -1.75 -9.80
CA GLY A 120 19.82 -0.39 -10.20
C GLY A 120 18.68 0.21 -9.39
N ARG A 121 18.09 -0.55 -8.47
CA ARG A 121 17.00 -0.09 -7.61
C ARG A 121 17.54 0.44 -6.30
N TYR A 122 16.86 1.46 -5.79
CA TYR A 122 17.14 2.08 -4.50
C TYR A 122 15.84 2.59 -3.87
N PRO A 123 15.82 2.87 -2.55
CA PRO A 123 14.57 3.11 -1.82
C PRO A 123 13.60 4.12 -2.45
N ALA A 124 14.08 5.22 -3.03
CA ALA A 124 13.21 6.23 -3.64
C ALA A 124 12.30 5.66 -4.75
N MET A 125 12.83 4.70 -5.54
CA MET A 125 12.10 4.05 -6.62
C MET A 125 11.01 3.11 -6.11
N LEU A 126 11.17 2.58 -4.90
CA LEU A 126 10.27 1.62 -4.29
C LEU A 126 9.06 2.28 -3.62
N LYS A 127 9.19 3.57 -3.26
CA LYS A 127 8.24 4.29 -2.41
C LYS A 127 6.83 4.37 -3.00
N GLN A 128 6.71 4.85 -4.24
CA GLN A 128 5.41 5.12 -4.87
C GLN A 128 4.51 3.88 -4.81
N ARG A 129 5.04 2.74 -5.23
CA ARG A 129 4.31 1.48 -5.30
C ARG A 129 4.09 0.85 -3.92
N GLY A 130 5.08 0.93 -3.02
CA GLY A 130 4.86 0.53 -1.62
C GLY A 130 3.70 1.30 -0.98
N ASP A 131 3.66 2.61 -1.20
CA ASP A 131 2.60 3.47 -0.65
C ASP A 131 1.23 3.22 -1.27
N ARG A 132 1.18 2.88 -2.57
CA ARG A 132 -0.06 2.39 -3.19
C ARG A 132 -0.60 1.19 -2.41
N PHE A 133 0.21 0.18 -2.16
CA PHE A 133 -0.28 -1.03 -1.50
C PHE A 133 -0.55 -0.84 0.00
N PHE A 134 0.12 0.12 0.65
CA PHE A 134 -0.30 0.60 1.96
C PHE A 134 -1.71 1.18 1.96
N THR A 135 -2.10 1.91 0.90
CA THR A 135 -3.50 2.37 0.74
C THR A 135 -4.48 1.24 0.40
N GLU A 136 -3.99 0.09 -0.04
CA GLU A 136 -4.82 -1.09 -0.28
C GLU A 136 -5.03 -1.97 0.95
N GLY A 137 -4.31 -1.71 2.04
CA GLY A 137 -4.47 -2.39 3.33
C GLY A 137 -3.23 -3.11 3.84
N ILE A 138 -2.13 -3.13 3.07
CA ILE A 138 -0.86 -3.71 3.53
C ILE A 138 -0.33 -2.89 4.70
N ASN A 139 0.04 -3.57 5.78
CA ASN A 139 0.56 -2.94 6.98
C ASN A 139 1.70 -3.74 7.65
N ASN A 140 2.24 -4.74 6.96
CA ASN A 140 3.40 -5.53 7.41
C ASN A 140 4.33 -5.88 6.23
N THR A 141 5.34 -5.06 6.00
CA THR A 141 6.25 -5.20 4.84
C THR A 141 7.23 -6.36 5.01
N LEU A 142 7.26 -7.29 4.05
CA LEU A 142 8.29 -8.33 3.93
C LEU A 142 9.19 -7.99 2.73
N LEU A 143 10.41 -7.53 2.98
CA LEU A 143 11.31 -7.10 1.89
C LEU A 143 11.82 -8.30 1.09
N HIS A 144 11.38 -8.40 -0.17
CA HIS A 144 11.89 -9.36 -1.13
C HIS A 144 13.07 -8.75 -1.91
N VAL A 145 14.31 -9.23 -1.75
CA VAL A 145 14.76 -10.34 -0.90
C VAL A 145 16.13 -10.06 -0.29
N TYR A 146 16.36 -10.56 0.92
CA TYR A 146 17.71 -10.65 1.48
C TYR A 146 18.34 -12.00 1.09
N ILE A 147 19.17 -12.02 0.05
CA ILE A 147 19.97 -13.20 -0.30
C ILE A 147 21.17 -13.27 0.63
N SER A 148 21.36 -14.42 1.29
CA SER A 148 22.52 -14.67 2.16
C SER A 148 23.85 -14.56 1.39
N GLN A 149 24.85 -13.94 2.00
CA GLN A 149 26.16 -13.62 1.38
C GLN A 149 27.28 -14.41 2.06
N PRO A 150 27.80 -15.50 1.44
CA PRO A 150 28.75 -16.41 2.07
C PRO A 150 30.19 -15.86 2.16
N ASP A 151 30.53 -14.84 1.37
CA ASP A 151 31.81 -14.13 1.42
C ASP A 151 31.60 -12.61 1.24
N ASP A 152 32.68 -11.84 1.19
CA ASP A 152 32.65 -10.37 1.09
C ASP A 152 32.90 -9.86 -0.35
N LYS A 153 32.68 -10.70 -1.37
CA LYS A 153 32.89 -10.28 -2.77
C LYS A 153 31.76 -9.37 -3.24
N LEU A 154 32.12 -8.16 -3.62
CA LEU A 154 31.18 -7.18 -4.16
C LEU A 154 30.75 -7.52 -5.60
N PRO A 155 29.49 -7.25 -5.97
CA PRO A 155 28.43 -6.58 -5.20
C PRO A 155 27.57 -7.56 -4.37
N GLY A 156 27.98 -8.82 -4.27
CA GLY A 156 27.26 -9.90 -3.62
C GLY A 156 26.53 -10.83 -4.60
N LEU A 157 26.12 -11.98 -4.10
CA LEU A 157 25.28 -12.95 -4.79
C LEU A 157 23.89 -12.37 -5.06
N THR A 158 23.48 -12.49 -6.32
CA THR A 158 22.13 -12.21 -6.81
C THR A 158 21.45 -13.45 -7.38
N ALA A 159 20.15 -13.33 -7.64
CA ALA A 159 19.35 -14.26 -8.44
C ALA A 159 18.88 -13.53 -9.72
N TRP A 160 18.05 -14.20 -10.52
CA TRP A 160 17.38 -13.55 -11.66
C TRP A 160 16.31 -12.54 -11.20
N PHE A 161 15.96 -12.55 -9.91
CA PHE A 161 15.11 -11.60 -9.22
C PHE A 161 15.87 -10.86 -8.11
N GLY A 162 15.32 -9.71 -7.73
CA GLY A 162 15.68 -8.88 -6.59
C GLY A 162 14.42 -8.51 -5.78
N THR A 163 14.41 -7.44 -5.00
CA THR A 163 15.42 -6.37 -4.88
C THR A 163 16.62 -6.79 -4.05
N GLU A 164 17.82 -6.31 -4.39
CA GLU A 164 19.08 -6.70 -3.75
C GLU A 164 19.27 -6.07 -2.34
N PHE A 165 18.41 -6.38 -1.37
CA PHE A 165 18.51 -5.91 0.02
C PHE A 165 19.63 -6.58 0.84
N ASN A 166 20.69 -7.05 0.20
CA ASN A 166 21.78 -7.77 0.86
C ASN A 166 22.90 -6.81 1.34
N ARG A 167 23.70 -7.26 2.31
CA ARG A 167 24.77 -6.45 2.96
C ARG A 167 25.88 -5.91 2.05
N LEU A 168 25.98 -6.41 0.81
CA LEU A 168 27.00 -6.00 -0.15
C LEU A 168 26.44 -5.02 -1.20
N ASN A 169 25.14 -4.73 -1.17
CA ASN A 169 24.58 -3.60 -1.91
C ASN A 169 25.12 -2.27 -1.33
N SER A 170 25.47 -1.34 -2.21
CA SER A 170 26.22 -0.12 -1.87
C SER A 170 25.52 0.71 -0.79
N TRP A 171 24.19 0.82 -0.86
CA TRP A 171 23.37 1.63 0.04
C TRP A 171 22.77 0.85 1.22
N PHE A 172 23.08 -0.44 1.39
CA PHE A 172 22.43 -1.31 2.40
C PHE A 172 22.54 -0.74 3.83
N PHE A 173 23.73 -0.32 4.26
CA PHE A 173 23.93 0.21 5.62
C PHE A 173 23.36 1.61 5.83
N ASP A 174 22.92 2.28 4.77
CA ASP A 174 22.26 3.58 4.80
C ASP A 174 20.74 3.47 4.60
N MET A 175 20.22 2.26 4.38
CA MET A 175 18.79 2.01 4.24
C MET A 175 18.03 2.04 5.57
N ASP A 176 18.72 2.25 6.69
CA ASP A 176 18.12 2.39 8.02
C ASP A 176 17.05 3.48 8.05
N ILE A 177 17.26 4.61 7.37
CA ILE A 177 16.27 5.70 7.29
C ILE A 177 15.03 5.33 6.45
N TYR A 178 15.17 4.44 5.46
CA TYR A 178 14.04 3.86 4.74
C TYR A 178 13.30 2.84 5.62
N LEU A 179 14.02 2.01 6.37
CA LEU A 179 13.42 1.07 7.32
C LEU A 179 12.66 1.79 8.44
N GLN A 180 13.12 2.96 8.89
CA GLN A 180 12.37 3.77 9.87
C GLN A 180 11.04 4.25 9.29
N TYR A 181 11.01 4.67 8.02
CA TYR A 181 9.76 5.00 7.33
C TYR A 181 8.80 3.81 7.31
N ILE A 182 9.27 2.64 6.83
CA ILE A 182 8.47 1.41 6.78
C ILE A 182 7.93 1.03 8.15
N LYS A 183 8.76 1.07 9.20
CA LYS A 183 8.35 0.75 10.58
C LYS A 183 7.24 1.68 11.08
N ARG A 184 7.39 2.99 10.91
CA ARG A 184 6.39 3.98 11.34
C ARG A 184 5.09 3.80 10.55
N THR A 185 5.17 3.63 9.24
CA THR A 185 4.01 3.42 8.38
C THR A 185 3.24 2.15 8.75
N ASN A 186 3.93 1.02 8.88
CA ASN A 186 3.34 -0.25 9.30
C ASN A 186 2.72 -0.17 10.70
N MET A 187 3.41 0.45 11.66
CA MET A 187 2.87 0.67 13.00
C MET A 187 1.56 1.46 12.96
N MET A 188 1.54 2.59 12.23
CA MET A 188 0.37 3.47 12.13
C MET A 188 -0.81 2.77 11.44
N LEU A 189 -0.55 2.00 10.38
CA LEU A 189 -1.57 1.26 9.63
C LEU A 189 -2.08 -0.01 10.34
N GLN A 190 -1.51 -0.36 11.50
CA GLN A 190 -2.06 -1.41 12.38
C GLN A 190 -2.92 -0.84 13.51
N GLN A 191 -2.98 0.49 13.69
CA GLN A 191 -3.77 1.10 14.76
C GLN A 191 -5.25 1.14 14.41
N GLY A 192 -6.13 0.88 15.39
CA GLY A 192 -7.57 0.98 15.18
C GLY A 192 -8.12 0.02 14.14
N GLN A 193 -9.30 0.34 13.60
CA GLN A 193 -10.05 -0.49 12.67
C GLN A 193 -10.06 0.12 11.27
N TYR A 194 -9.99 -0.72 10.24
CA TYR A 194 -10.17 -0.26 8.86
C TYR A 194 -11.60 0.25 8.64
N THR A 195 -11.74 1.33 7.87
CA THR A 195 -13.03 1.91 7.50
C THR A 195 -13.32 1.66 6.02
N ALA A 196 -14.47 1.06 5.73
CA ALA A 196 -14.99 0.88 4.38
C ALA A 196 -16.51 1.07 4.36
N ASP A 197 -17.06 1.46 3.20
CA ASP A 197 -18.49 1.72 3.05
C ASP A 197 -19.23 0.56 2.38
N VAL A 198 -18.52 -0.28 1.62
CA VAL A 198 -19.12 -1.26 0.72
C VAL A 198 -18.47 -2.64 0.89
N ALA A 199 -19.28 -3.69 0.96
CA ALA A 199 -18.83 -5.07 0.90
C ALA A 199 -19.26 -5.69 -0.44
N TYR A 200 -18.32 -6.16 -1.25
CA TYR A 200 -18.60 -6.84 -2.51
C TYR A 200 -18.60 -8.36 -2.30
N PHE A 201 -19.77 -8.98 -2.43
CA PHE A 201 -19.87 -10.43 -2.37
C PHE A 201 -19.20 -11.05 -3.59
N ILE A 202 -18.25 -11.96 -3.35
CA ILE A 202 -17.51 -12.61 -4.43
C ILE A 202 -18.32 -13.71 -5.13
N GLY A 203 -19.55 -14.03 -4.68
CA GLY A 203 -20.27 -15.21 -5.16
C GLY A 203 -19.70 -16.51 -4.58
N GLU A 204 -20.13 -17.65 -5.13
CA GLU A 204 -19.80 -18.98 -4.57
C GLU A 204 -19.15 -19.91 -5.60
N ASP A 205 -18.62 -19.36 -6.69
CA ASP A 205 -17.83 -20.16 -7.63
C ASP A 205 -16.41 -20.37 -7.12
N ALA A 206 -15.86 -21.54 -7.44
CA ALA A 206 -14.45 -21.89 -7.25
C ALA A 206 -13.92 -22.54 -8.54
N PRO A 207 -12.64 -22.32 -8.89
CA PRO A 207 -11.65 -21.53 -8.16
C PRO A 207 -11.84 -20.01 -8.32
N LYS A 208 -11.33 -19.19 -7.39
CA LYS A 208 -11.53 -17.74 -7.39
C LYS A 208 -10.38 -16.98 -6.71
N MET A 209 -9.61 -16.20 -7.48
CA MET A 209 -8.47 -15.39 -7.00
C MET A 209 -8.87 -13.99 -6.52
N THR A 210 -9.92 -13.41 -7.11
CA THR A 210 -10.39 -12.07 -6.76
C THR A 210 -11.90 -11.94 -6.95
N GLY A 211 -12.47 -10.87 -6.39
CA GLY A 211 -13.84 -10.46 -6.62
C GLY A 211 -13.96 -9.45 -7.76
N ILE A 212 -15.21 -9.07 -8.09
CA ILE A 212 -15.50 -8.08 -9.11
C ILE A 212 -16.12 -6.85 -8.42
N ILE A 213 -15.68 -5.67 -8.82
CA ILE A 213 -16.23 -4.38 -8.38
C ILE A 213 -17.25 -3.91 -9.43
N ASP A 214 -18.42 -4.53 -9.44
CA ASP A 214 -19.51 -4.19 -10.36
C ASP A 214 -20.83 -4.08 -9.58
N PRO A 215 -21.45 -2.88 -9.51
CA PRO A 215 -21.00 -1.62 -10.10
C PRO A 215 -19.68 -1.09 -9.55
N VAL A 216 -18.96 -0.31 -10.35
CA VAL A 216 -17.68 0.31 -9.98
C VAL A 216 -17.83 1.17 -8.72
N LEU A 217 -16.86 1.07 -7.81
CA LEU A 217 -16.76 1.90 -6.61
C LEU A 217 -16.52 3.37 -7.00
N PRO A 218 -17.38 4.32 -6.59
CA PRO A 218 -17.13 5.73 -6.82
C PRO A 218 -15.87 6.20 -6.08
N LYS A 219 -15.21 7.25 -6.59
CA LYS A 219 -14.04 7.82 -5.92
C LYS A 219 -14.40 8.31 -4.51
N GLY A 220 -13.45 8.13 -3.58
CA GLY A 220 -13.58 8.63 -2.22
C GLY A 220 -14.24 7.67 -1.23
N TYR A 221 -14.58 6.46 -1.67
CA TYR A 221 -15.09 5.38 -0.81
C TYR A 221 -14.08 4.24 -0.72
N SER A 222 -14.26 3.39 0.28
CA SER A 222 -13.45 2.19 0.52
C SER A 222 -14.33 0.93 0.54
N TYR A 223 -13.72 -0.23 0.29
CA TYR A 223 -14.44 -1.50 0.20
C TYR A 223 -13.60 -2.70 0.66
N ASP A 224 -14.31 -3.79 0.98
CA ASP A 224 -13.74 -5.13 1.09
C ASP A 224 -14.49 -6.11 0.18
N TYR A 225 -13.81 -7.18 -0.24
CA TYR A 225 -14.47 -8.39 -0.71
C TYR A 225 -14.97 -9.22 0.48
N ILE A 226 -16.15 -9.85 0.33
CA ILE A 226 -16.74 -10.74 1.33
C ILE A 226 -17.21 -12.05 0.67
N ASN A 227 -17.12 -13.17 1.38
CA ASN A 227 -17.55 -14.49 0.87
C ASN A 227 -18.81 -15.01 1.58
N GLY A 228 -19.31 -16.15 1.10
CA GLY A 228 -20.51 -16.78 1.65
C GLY A 228 -20.33 -17.26 3.09
N ASP A 229 -19.11 -17.66 3.47
CA ASP A 229 -18.79 -18.07 4.84
C ASP A 229 -19.01 -16.93 5.84
N VAL A 230 -18.42 -15.75 5.58
CA VAL A 230 -18.55 -14.58 6.45
C VAL A 230 -19.99 -14.07 6.47
N ILE A 231 -20.66 -13.99 5.31
CA ILE A 231 -22.07 -13.59 5.25
C ILE A 231 -22.92 -14.50 6.14
N LYS A 232 -22.75 -15.82 5.99
CA LYS A 232 -23.53 -16.84 6.70
C LYS A 232 -23.27 -16.83 8.21
N ASN A 233 -22.00 -16.83 8.60
CA ASN A 233 -21.57 -17.22 9.94
C ASN A 233 -21.14 -16.05 10.84
N ARG A 234 -20.84 -14.87 10.27
CA ARG A 234 -20.17 -13.78 11.02
C ARG A 234 -20.88 -12.44 10.90
N LEU A 235 -21.61 -12.20 9.82
CA LEU A 235 -22.23 -10.92 9.55
C LEU A 235 -23.53 -10.75 10.35
N SER A 236 -23.68 -9.56 10.93
CA SER A 236 -24.87 -9.11 11.66
C SER A 236 -25.29 -7.72 11.18
N VAL A 237 -26.33 -7.13 11.77
CA VAL A 237 -26.75 -5.75 11.48
C VAL A 237 -26.81 -4.92 12.75
N ASN A 238 -26.24 -3.71 12.69
CA ASN A 238 -26.35 -2.70 13.73
C ASN A 238 -26.64 -1.34 13.09
N ASN A 239 -27.71 -0.68 13.52
CA ASN A 239 -28.14 0.64 13.00
C ASN A 239 -28.17 0.73 11.46
N GLY A 240 -28.72 -0.31 10.82
CA GLY A 240 -28.84 -0.39 9.36
C GLY A 240 -27.53 -0.69 8.61
N LYS A 241 -26.41 -0.87 9.32
CA LYS A 241 -25.12 -1.26 8.74
C LYS A 241 -24.85 -2.74 8.98
N LEU A 242 -24.20 -3.38 8.02
CA LEU A 242 -23.64 -4.72 8.17
C LEU A 242 -22.47 -4.62 9.14
N LEU A 243 -22.42 -5.48 10.15
CA LEU A 243 -21.43 -5.45 11.23
C LEU A 243 -20.71 -6.80 11.32
N LEU A 244 -19.38 -6.75 11.27
CA LEU A 244 -18.51 -7.88 11.57
C LEU A 244 -18.18 -7.96 13.07
N PRO A 245 -17.81 -9.14 13.60
CA PRO A 245 -17.51 -9.29 15.03
C PRO A 245 -16.35 -8.44 15.55
N ASN A 246 -15.43 -8.04 14.66
CA ASN A 246 -14.29 -7.18 14.97
C ASN A 246 -14.62 -5.67 14.97
N GLY A 247 -15.87 -5.29 14.67
CA GLY A 247 -16.33 -3.89 14.69
C GLY A 247 -16.40 -3.20 13.33
N ILE A 248 -15.82 -3.80 12.27
CA ILE A 248 -15.91 -3.23 10.92
C ILE A 248 -17.37 -3.23 10.47
N THR A 249 -17.80 -2.12 9.88
CA THR A 249 -19.16 -1.97 9.35
C THR A 249 -19.18 -1.59 7.88
N TYR A 250 -20.20 -2.02 7.15
CA TYR A 250 -20.45 -1.63 5.76
C TYR A 250 -21.88 -1.10 5.60
N ASN A 251 -22.07 -0.10 4.74
CA ASN A 251 -23.39 0.47 4.45
C ASN A 251 -24.16 -0.35 3.42
N VAL A 252 -23.46 -1.02 2.49
CA VAL A 252 -24.08 -1.76 1.37
C VAL A 252 -23.38 -3.10 1.16
N LEU A 253 -24.16 -4.17 1.01
CA LEU A 253 -23.71 -5.45 0.44
C LEU A 253 -24.03 -5.46 -1.06
N VAL A 254 -23.01 -5.54 -1.90
CA VAL A 254 -23.17 -5.66 -3.35
C VAL A 254 -23.16 -7.13 -3.75
N LEU A 255 -24.21 -7.58 -4.43
CA LEU A 255 -24.27 -8.92 -5.02
C LEU A 255 -23.74 -8.88 -6.47
N PRO A 256 -22.94 -9.87 -6.88
CA PRO A 256 -22.44 -9.95 -8.24
C PRO A 256 -23.59 -10.25 -9.20
N LYS A 257 -23.40 -9.96 -10.49
CA LYS A 257 -24.38 -10.25 -11.56
C LYS A 257 -24.46 -11.74 -11.91
N LEU A 258 -24.82 -12.56 -10.93
CA LEU A 258 -24.98 -14.01 -11.04
C LEU A 258 -26.43 -14.41 -10.81
N GLN A 259 -26.85 -15.49 -11.47
CA GLN A 259 -28.16 -16.11 -11.25
C GLN A 259 -28.14 -17.15 -10.11
N THR A 260 -26.96 -17.46 -9.59
CA THR A 260 -26.74 -18.57 -8.65
C THR A 260 -26.41 -18.07 -7.26
N ILE A 261 -27.04 -18.68 -6.26
CA ILE A 261 -26.69 -18.57 -4.84
C ILE A 261 -27.23 -19.78 -4.10
N ARG A 262 -26.51 -20.30 -3.11
CA ARG A 262 -27.01 -21.39 -2.27
C ARG A 262 -28.14 -20.91 -1.34
N PRO A 263 -29.16 -21.74 -1.06
CA PRO A 263 -30.30 -21.35 -0.24
C PRO A 263 -29.94 -20.81 1.14
N GLU A 264 -28.92 -21.37 1.80
CA GLU A 264 -28.49 -20.97 3.14
C GLU A 264 -27.87 -19.56 3.18
N VAL A 265 -27.10 -19.18 2.15
CA VAL A 265 -26.51 -17.84 2.05
C VAL A 265 -27.61 -16.81 1.77
N LEU A 266 -28.52 -17.12 0.84
CA LEU A 266 -29.64 -16.23 0.55
C LEU A 266 -30.60 -16.08 1.74
N SER A 267 -30.82 -17.16 2.51
CA SER A 267 -31.59 -17.10 3.75
C SER A 267 -30.96 -16.17 4.78
N LYS A 268 -29.62 -16.19 4.90
CA LYS A 268 -28.92 -15.23 5.77
C LYS A 268 -29.02 -13.80 5.26
N ILE A 269 -28.89 -13.57 3.95
CA ILE A 269 -29.08 -12.25 3.36
C ILE A 269 -30.49 -11.72 3.64
N LYS A 270 -31.52 -12.57 3.53
CA LYS A 270 -32.90 -12.21 3.90
C LYS A 270 -32.99 -11.76 5.36
N GLU A 271 -32.38 -12.49 6.29
CA GLU A 271 -32.33 -12.12 7.72
C GLU A 271 -31.62 -10.77 7.93
N LEU A 272 -30.49 -10.55 7.26
CA LEU A 272 -29.75 -9.28 7.35
C LEU A 272 -30.60 -8.12 6.84
N VAL A 273 -31.26 -8.25 5.68
CA VAL A 273 -32.16 -7.22 5.15
C VAL A 273 -33.32 -6.98 6.09
N GLN A 274 -33.95 -8.04 6.62
CA GLN A 274 -35.03 -7.92 7.60
C GLN A 274 -34.61 -7.08 8.82
N ASN A 275 -33.35 -7.20 9.24
CA ASN A 275 -32.79 -6.48 10.38
C ASN A 275 -32.25 -5.08 10.06
N GLY A 276 -32.22 -4.66 8.79
CA GLY A 276 -31.87 -3.29 8.41
C GLY A 276 -30.80 -3.17 7.33
N ALA A 277 -30.21 -4.27 6.85
CA ALA A 277 -29.18 -4.20 5.83
C ALA A 277 -29.70 -3.67 4.49
N VAL A 278 -28.80 -3.06 3.73
CA VAL A 278 -29.03 -2.66 2.35
C VAL A 278 -28.25 -3.57 1.41
N VAL A 279 -28.96 -4.16 0.46
CA VAL A 279 -28.39 -5.05 -0.56
C VAL A 279 -28.58 -4.44 -1.94
N LEU A 280 -27.51 -4.35 -2.72
CA LEU A 280 -27.53 -3.88 -4.11
C LEU A 280 -27.16 -5.03 -5.04
N GLY A 281 -28.07 -5.45 -5.92
CA GLY A 281 -27.75 -6.43 -6.95
C GLY A 281 -28.97 -7.14 -7.54
N PRO A 282 -28.74 -7.94 -8.60
CA PRO A 282 -29.82 -8.62 -9.29
C PRO A 282 -30.39 -9.79 -8.47
N LYS A 283 -31.62 -10.15 -8.81
CA LYS A 283 -32.34 -11.28 -8.21
C LYS A 283 -31.69 -12.60 -8.63
N PRO A 284 -31.25 -13.46 -7.69
CA PRO A 284 -30.82 -14.81 -8.01
C PRO A 284 -32.03 -15.68 -8.37
N ASP A 285 -31.79 -16.77 -9.10
CA ASP A 285 -32.84 -17.64 -9.62
C ASP A 285 -32.68 -19.10 -9.18
N ARG A 286 -31.47 -19.59 -8.94
CA ARG A 286 -31.23 -21.01 -8.65
C ARG A 286 -30.04 -21.27 -7.74
N SER A 287 -29.94 -22.49 -7.21
CA SER A 287 -28.72 -22.95 -6.55
C SER A 287 -27.66 -23.30 -7.62
N PRO A 288 -26.36 -23.09 -7.37
CA PRO A 288 -25.31 -23.63 -8.25
C PRO A 288 -25.03 -25.13 -8.00
N SER A 289 -25.50 -25.67 -6.89
CA SER A 289 -25.21 -27.03 -6.42
C SER A 289 -26.17 -28.07 -6.99
N LEU A 290 -25.73 -29.34 -7.04
CA LEU A 290 -26.61 -30.48 -7.30
C LEU A 290 -27.31 -30.95 -6.01
N MET A 291 -26.79 -30.56 -4.85
CA MET A 291 -27.40 -30.83 -3.56
C MET A 291 -28.84 -30.31 -3.54
N ASP A 292 -29.76 -31.20 -3.19
CA ASP A 292 -31.21 -30.96 -3.11
C ASP A 292 -31.87 -30.42 -4.39
N TYR A 293 -31.25 -30.59 -5.56
CA TYR A 293 -31.88 -30.26 -6.84
C TYR A 293 -33.09 -31.20 -7.10
N PRO A 294 -34.27 -30.68 -7.53
CA PRO A 294 -34.60 -29.29 -7.86
C PRO A 294 -35.26 -28.49 -6.71
N ALA A 295 -35.35 -29.03 -5.50
CA ALA A 295 -35.98 -28.35 -4.36
C ALA A 295 -35.20 -27.09 -3.93
N ALA A 296 -33.87 -27.13 -3.98
CA ALA A 296 -33.01 -25.98 -3.67
C ALA A 296 -33.32 -24.77 -4.58
N ASP A 297 -33.57 -24.99 -5.87
CA ASP A 297 -33.93 -23.90 -6.80
C ASP A 297 -35.27 -23.27 -6.41
N LYS A 298 -36.27 -24.09 -6.06
CA LYS A 298 -37.57 -23.59 -5.59
C LYS A 298 -37.42 -22.76 -4.31
N GLN A 299 -36.53 -23.15 -3.41
CA GLN A 299 -36.24 -22.38 -2.20
C GLN A 299 -35.58 -21.04 -2.51
N VAL A 300 -34.59 -21.02 -3.41
CA VAL A 300 -33.96 -19.77 -3.88
C VAL A 300 -35.02 -18.86 -4.52
N GLN A 301 -35.85 -19.38 -5.41
CA GLN A 301 -36.90 -18.62 -6.08
C GLN A 301 -37.91 -18.05 -5.09
N ALA A 302 -38.33 -18.83 -4.09
CA ALA A 302 -39.27 -18.38 -3.06
C ALA A 302 -38.70 -17.23 -2.22
N ILE A 303 -37.45 -17.38 -1.73
CA ILE A 303 -36.79 -16.32 -0.96
C ILE A 303 -36.54 -15.09 -1.83
N ALA A 304 -36.08 -15.27 -3.06
CA ALA A 304 -35.79 -14.19 -3.98
C ALA A 304 -37.06 -13.43 -4.40
N ALA A 305 -38.18 -14.12 -4.60
CA ALA A 305 -39.47 -13.49 -4.89
C ALA A 305 -39.95 -12.60 -3.73
N GLU A 306 -39.80 -13.08 -2.48
CA GLU A 306 -40.15 -12.30 -1.30
C GLU A 306 -39.23 -11.08 -1.11
N LEU A 307 -37.93 -11.27 -1.32
CA LEU A 307 -36.93 -10.25 -1.00
C LEU A 307 -36.80 -9.16 -2.08
N TRP A 308 -36.92 -9.51 -3.37
CA TRP A 308 -36.93 -8.53 -4.47
C TRP A 308 -38.33 -7.99 -4.79
N GLY A 309 -39.40 -8.68 -4.39
CA GLY A 309 -40.78 -8.23 -4.62
C GLY A 309 -41.04 -7.89 -6.10
N ASN A 310 -41.52 -6.67 -6.34
CA ASN A 310 -41.87 -6.16 -7.67
C ASN A 310 -40.72 -5.43 -8.39
N ILE A 311 -39.47 -5.58 -7.92
CA ILE A 311 -38.33 -4.96 -8.60
C ILE A 311 -38.22 -5.45 -10.05
N ASP A 312 -38.22 -4.51 -10.99
CA ASP A 312 -37.96 -4.74 -12.42
C ASP A 312 -36.60 -4.18 -12.87
N GLY A 313 -35.92 -3.43 -12.00
CA GLY A 313 -34.61 -2.81 -12.25
C GLY A 313 -34.66 -1.56 -13.13
N THR A 314 -35.84 -1.12 -13.56
CA THR A 314 -36.01 0.08 -14.39
C THR A 314 -36.95 1.09 -13.74
N THR A 315 -38.22 0.74 -13.55
CA THR A 315 -39.24 1.59 -12.92
C THR A 315 -39.30 1.38 -11.41
N THR A 316 -39.26 0.12 -10.99
CA THR A 316 -39.25 -0.30 -9.58
C THR A 316 -37.88 -0.85 -9.27
N LYS A 317 -37.06 -0.03 -8.62
CA LYS A 317 -35.65 -0.36 -8.31
C LYS A 317 -35.43 -0.80 -6.88
N ILE A 318 -36.40 -0.60 -5.99
CA ILE A 318 -36.26 -0.83 -4.55
C ILE A 318 -37.43 -1.66 -4.04
N ASN A 319 -37.12 -2.62 -3.18
CA ASN A 319 -38.09 -3.32 -2.35
C ASN A 319 -37.66 -3.20 -0.89
N ARG A 320 -38.55 -2.73 -0.02
CA ARG A 320 -38.30 -2.67 1.42
C ARG A 320 -38.74 -3.98 2.05
N TYR A 321 -37.88 -4.56 2.88
CA TYR A 321 -38.15 -5.84 3.54
C TYR A 321 -37.69 -5.77 5.00
N GLY A 322 -38.61 -5.93 5.94
CA GLY A 322 -38.36 -5.64 7.35
C GLY A 322 -37.88 -4.19 7.55
N LYS A 323 -36.72 -4.03 8.18
CA LYS A 323 -36.09 -2.72 8.44
C LYS A 323 -35.14 -2.27 7.33
N GLY A 324 -34.78 -3.16 6.40
CA GLY A 324 -33.80 -2.91 5.35
C GLY A 324 -34.42 -2.80 3.96
N MET A 325 -33.59 -2.95 2.94
CA MET A 325 -34.04 -2.92 1.54
C MET A 325 -33.12 -3.68 0.60
N VAL A 326 -33.70 -4.10 -0.52
CA VAL A 326 -32.97 -4.59 -1.69
C VAL A 326 -33.14 -3.62 -2.84
N ILE A 327 -32.07 -3.42 -3.59
CA ILE A 327 -31.97 -2.45 -4.68
C ILE A 327 -31.44 -3.18 -5.91
N ASN A 328 -32.04 -2.92 -7.08
CA ASN A 328 -31.52 -3.34 -8.37
C ASN A 328 -31.71 -2.24 -9.41
N GLY A 329 -30.77 -2.13 -10.35
CA GLY A 329 -30.84 -1.14 -11.43
C GLY A 329 -30.42 0.29 -11.04
N MET A 330 -29.80 0.47 -9.88
CA MET A 330 -29.07 1.69 -9.51
C MET A 330 -27.56 1.46 -9.63
N ASN A 331 -26.81 2.51 -9.94
CA ASN A 331 -25.37 2.49 -9.73
C ASN A 331 -25.03 2.71 -8.24
N LEU A 332 -23.77 2.52 -7.86
CA LEU A 332 -23.37 2.61 -6.46
C LEU A 332 -23.40 4.04 -5.92
N GLN A 333 -23.12 5.05 -6.73
CA GLN A 333 -23.21 6.45 -6.31
C GLN A 333 -24.65 6.84 -5.97
N GLU A 334 -25.60 6.52 -6.85
CA GLU A 334 -27.04 6.71 -6.59
C GLU A 334 -27.49 6.03 -5.30
N THR A 335 -26.99 4.81 -5.06
CA THR A 335 -27.29 4.05 -3.84
C THR A 335 -26.73 4.76 -2.60
N LEU A 336 -25.48 5.19 -2.62
CA LEU A 336 -24.83 5.87 -1.49
C LEU A 336 -25.48 7.23 -1.19
N ASP A 337 -25.85 7.99 -2.22
CA ASP A 337 -26.57 9.27 -2.08
C ASP A 337 -27.95 9.07 -1.44
N MET A 338 -28.69 8.04 -1.85
CA MET A 338 -29.97 7.68 -1.24
C MET A 338 -29.82 7.34 0.25
N LEU A 339 -28.73 6.66 0.61
CA LEU A 339 -28.40 6.32 1.99
C LEU A 339 -27.78 7.49 2.76
N LYS A 340 -27.56 8.64 2.11
CA LYS A 340 -26.88 9.82 2.66
C LYS A 340 -25.47 9.51 3.16
N VAL A 341 -24.80 8.56 2.51
CA VAL A 341 -23.42 8.21 2.78
C VAL A 341 -22.55 9.03 1.82
N GLY A 342 -22.01 10.15 2.31
CA GLY A 342 -21.05 10.94 1.53
C GLY A 342 -19.69 10.26 1.43
N PRO A 343 -18.80 10.69 0.50
CA PRO A 343 -17.46 10.15 0.37
C PRO A 343 -16.65 10.28 1.67
N ASP A 344 -15.83 9.28 1.96
CA ASP A 344 -14.95 9.26 3.12
C ASP A 344 -13.76 10.23 2.99
N PHE A 345 -13.21 10.31 1.79
CA PHE A 345 -12.13 11.22 1.42
C PHE A 345 -12.39 11.77 0.02
N THR A 346 -12.20 13.07 -0.21
CA THR A 346 -12.36 13.65 -1.55
C THR A 346 -11.29 14.70 -1.83
N VAL A 347 -10.81 14.67 -3.06
CA VAL A 347 -9.91 15.65 -3.69
C VAL A 347 -10.47 16.02 -5.06
N ALA A 348 -9.80 16.88 -5.84
CA ALA A 348 -10.27 17.16 -7.19
C ALA A 348 -10.21 15.88 -8.04
N GLN A 349 -11.11 15.76 -9.03
CA GLN A 349 -11.31 14.51 -9.77
C GLN A 349 -10.04 13.95 -10.44
N ASN A 350 -9.09 14.82 -10.82
CA ASN A 350 -7.86 14.46 -11.53
C ASN A 350 -6.63 14.36 -10.61
N ASP A 351 -6.80 14.50 -9.30
CA ASP A 351 -5.69 14.38 -8.36
C ASP A 351 -5.25 12.91 -8.23
N PRO A 352 -3.94 12.62 -8.34
CA PRO A 352 -3.37 11.26 -8.35
C PRO A 352 -3.16 10.73 -6.92
N VAL A 353 -4.14 10.94 -6.04
CA VAL A 353 -3.97 10.70 -4.60
C VAL A 353 -4.77 9.50 -4.18
N LEU A 354 -4.11 8.61 -3.45
CA LEU A 354 -4.72 7.44 -2.82
C LEU A 354 -4.81 7.64 -1.33
N PHE A 355 -5.76 6.95 -0.69
CA PHE A 355 -5.94 7.02 0.76
C PHE A 355 -6.35 5.68 1.36
N ILE A 356 -6.07 5.53 2.65
CA ILE A 356 -6.71 4.53 3.52
C ILE A 356 -7.09 5.20 4.84
N HIS A 357 -8.25 4.83 5.37
CA HIS A 357 -8.81 5.37 6.60
C HIS A 357 -8.86 4.29 7.68
N ARG A 358 -8.40 4.64 8.88
CA ARG A 358 -8.52 3.83 10.09
C ARG A 358 -9.15 4.61 11.22
N GLN A 359 -10.16 4.04 11.86
CA GLN A 359 -10.83 4.59 13.01
C GLN A 359 -10.16 4.13 14.31
N LEU A 360 -9.78 5.09 15.16
CA LEU A 360 -9.28 4.86 16.51
C LEU A 360 -10.42 4.96 17.53
N LYS A 361 -10.10 4.68 18.81
CA LYS A 361 -11.05 4.89 19.91
C LYS A 361 -11.37 6.37 20.17
N ASP A 362 -10.40 7.25 19.90
CA ASP A 362 -10.45 8.68 20.24
C ASP A 362 -10.28 9.60 19.01
N GLY A 363 -10.35 9.07 17.80
CA GLY A 363 -10.13 9.83 16.58
C GLY A 363 -9.93 8.96 15.34
N ASP A 364 -9.31 9.54 14.31
CA ASP A 364 -9.18 8.88 13.01
C ASP A 364 -7.80 9.14 12.38
N ILE A 365 -7.36 8.19 11.56
CA ILE A 365 -6.10 8.20 10.82
C ILE A 365 -6.42 8.09 9.33
N TYR A 366 -5.99 9.08 8.55
CA TYR A 366 -5.96 8.98 7.09
C TYR A 366 -4.52 8.92 6.62
N PHE A 367 -4.12 7.83 5.97
CA PHE A 367 -2.87 7.81 5.21
C PHE A 367 -3.16 8.28 3.79
N VAL A 368 -2.45 9.31 3.34
CA VAL A 368 -2.66 9.96 2.04
C VAL A 368 -1.36 9.91 1.26
N SER A 369 -1.41 9.39 0.03
CA SER A 369 -0.22 9.19 -0.81
C SER A 369 -0.37 9.85 -2.18
N ASN A 370 0.58 10.71 -2.54
CA ASN A 370 0.72 11.24 -3.89
C ASN A 370 1.36 10.17 -4.80
N GLN A 371 0.68 9.81 -5.89
CA GLN A 371 1.17 8.84 -6.86
C GLN A 371 1.79 9.47 -8.11
N LYS A 372 2.04 10.78 -8.13
CA LYS A 372 2.82 11.46 -9.18
C LYS A 372 4.25 11.76 -8.75
N ASN A 373 5.12 11.86 -9.76
CA ASN A 373 6.48 12.36 -9.61
C ASN A 373 6.57 13.90 -9.60
N ASP A 374 5.47 14.59 -9.29
CA ASP A 374 5.35 16.04 -9.21
C ASP A 374 4.68 16.44 -7.89
N THR A 375 4.93 17.68 -7.45
CA THR A 375 4.22 18.25 -6.30
C THR A 375 2.75 18.45 -6.62
N VAL A 376 1.87 18.02 -5.73
CA VAL A 376 0.42 18.25 -5.82
C VAL A 376 -0.05 19.15 -4.67
N SER A 377 -0.98 20.05 -4.96
CA SER A 377 -1.67 20.88 -3.98
C SER A 377 -3.16 20.51 -4.00
N LEU A 378 -3.70 20.16 -2.85
CA LEU A 378 -4.98 19.48 -2.71
C LEU A 378 -5.86 20.26 -1.72
N SER A 379 -7.16 20.36 -2.02
CA SER A 379 -8.15 20.68 -0.99
C SER A 379 -8.79 19.36 -0.54
N ALA A 380 -8.19 18.73 0.47
CA ALA A 380 -8.57 17.40 0.90
C ALA A 380 -9.75 17.46 1.89
N LYS A 381 -10.86 16.81 1.54
CA LYS A 381 -12.07 16.74 2.37
C LYS A 381 -12.14 15.36 3.03
N PHE A 382 -12.19 15.36 4.35
CA PHE A 382 -12.28 14.16 5.19
C PHE A 382 -13.67 14.08 5.80
N ARG A 383 -14.29 12.91 5.85
CA ARG A 383 -15.62 12.68 6.45
C ARG A 383 -15.56 12.59 7.98
N ILE A 384 -15.09 13.69 8.57
CA ILE A 384 -14.91 13.87 10.00
C ILE A 384 -15.12 15.33 10.39
N THR A 385 -15.63 15.59 11.59
CA THR A 385 -15.87 16.94 12.12
C THR A 385 -15.55 17.01 13.61
N GLY A 386 -15.45 18.23 14.16
CA GLY A 386 -15.24 18.44 15.60
C GLY A 386 -13.85 18.07 16.11
N LYS A 387 -12.92 17.70 15.21
CA LYS A 387 -11.52 17.42 15.49
C LYS A 387 -10.60 18.31 14.68
N LYS A 388 -9.47 18.74 15.25
CA LYS A 388 -8.45 19.49 14.50
C LYS A 388 -7.47 18.52 13.81
N PRO A 389 -7.04 18.82 12.56
CA PRO A 389 -6.09 17.99 11.83
C PRO A 389 -4.64 18.22 12.27
N GLU A 390 -3.88 17.13 12.32
CA GLU A 390 -2.43 17.12 12.46
C GLU A 390 -1.78 16.36 11.31
N LEU A 391 -0.60 16.81 10.87
CA LEU A 391 0.22 16.08 9.91
C LEU A 391 1.31 15.32 10.66
N TRP A 392 1.28 14.00 10.52
CA TRP A 392 2.30 13.09 11.02
C TRP A 392 3.10 12.57 9.83
N ASN A 393 4.38 12.90 9.77
CA ASN A 393 5.26 12.54 8.66
C ASN A 393 6.09 11.30 9.06
N ALA A 394 5.78 10.14 8.46
CA ALA A 394 6.47 8.89 8.75
C ALA A 394 7.92 8.86 8.23
N LEU A 395 8.29 9.70 7.25
CA LEU A 395 9.66 9.77 6.73
C LEU A 395 10.62 10.27 7.82
N ILE A 396 10.25 11.38 8.48
CA ILE A 396 11.10 12.05 9.47
C ILE A 396 10.66 11.82 10.93
N GLY A 397 9.48 11.23 11.15
CA GLY A 397 8.90 11.05 12.49
C GLY A 397 8.43 12.35 13.13
N GLY A 398 8.18 13.39 12.33
CA GLY A 398 7.74 14.71 12.77
C GLY A 398 6.22 14.81 12.85
N VAL A 399 5.74 15.59 13.82
CA VAL A 399 4.32 15.90 14.01
C VAL A 399 4.15 17.42 14.02
N ARG A 400 3.13 17.92 13.32
CA ARG A 400 2.77 19.34 13.34
C ARG A 400 1.27 19.52 13.16
N ALA A 401 0.75 20.63 13.68
CA ALA A 401 -0.62 21.03 13.42
C ALA A 401 -0.83 21.45 11.95
N LEU A 402 -2.07 21.33 11.48
CA LEU A 402 -2.55 21.90 10.22
C LEU A 402 -3.59 22.98 10.56
N PRO A 403 -3.17 24.21 10.92
CA PRO A 403 -4.08 25.23 11.45
C PRO A 403 -5.09 25.77 10.42
N ALA A 404 -4.77 25.69 9.12
CA ALA A 404 -5.68 26.12 8.06
C ALA A 404 -6.60 24.94 7.70
N TYR A 405 -7.85 25.00 8.15
CA TYR A 405 -8.91 24.07 7.77
C TYR A 405 -10.28 24.73 7.91
N THR A 406 -11.27 24.20 7.21
CA THR A 406 -12.68 24.56 7.38
C THR A 406 -13.50 23.32 7.69
N GLN A 407 -14.67 23.51 8.30
CA GLN A 407 -15.56 22.40 8.64
C GLN A 407 -16.97 22.69 8.17
N THR A 408 -17.63 21.65 7.66
CA THR A 408 -19.08 21.61 7.47
C THR A 408 -19.69 20.76 8.59
N ALA A 409 -21.00 20.47 8.52
CA ALA A 409 -21.64 19.54 9.44
C ALA A 409 -21.09 18.09 9.33
N ASN A 410 -20.54 17.71 8.17
CA ASN A 410 -20.17 16.32 7.87
C ASN A 410 -18.70 16.12 7.49
N THR A 411 -17.97 17.19 7.17
CA THR A 411 -16.60 17.09 6.65
C THR A 411 -15.67 18.16 7.20
N THR A 412 -14.37 17.85 7.21
CA THR A 412 -13.28 18.79 7.45
C THR A 412 -12.46 18.91 6.16
N GLU A 413 -12.27 20.12 5.67
CA GLU A 413 -11.48 20.42 4.49
C GLU A 413 -10.12 21.01 4.90
N VAL A 414 -9.04 20.41 4.41
CA VAL A 414 -7.67 20.73 4.78
C VAL A 414 -6.84 20.93 3.52
N PRO A 415 -6.27 22.13 3.28
CA PRO A 415 -5.29 22.35 2.23
C PRO A 415 -4.02 21.55 2.51
N LEU A 416 -3.67 20.65 1.59
CA LEU A 416 -2.46 19.83 1.64
C LEU A 416 -1.54 20.13 0.46
N GLN A 417 -0.23 20.02 0.67
CA GLN A 417 0.79 20.02 -0.37
C GLN A 417 1.66 18.79 -0.17
N LEU A 418 1.77 17.96 -1.20
CA LEU A 418 2.56 16.73 -1.17
C LEU A 418 3.59 16.78 -2.28
N ALA A 419 4.87 16.61 -1.94
CA ALA A 419 5.98 16.53 -2.90
C ALA A 419 5.87 15.26 -3.78
N PRO A 420 6.74 15.09 -4.79
CA PRO A 420 6.77 13.89 -5.62
C PRO A 420 6.82 12.61 -4.78
N ASN A 421 5.85 11.71 -5.01
CA ASN A 421 5.69 10.45 -4.27
C ASN A 421 5.58 10.59 -2.74
N GLU A 422 5.30 11.78 -2.20
CA GLU A 422 5.18 11.98 -0.76
C GLU A 422 3.90 11.34 -0.21
N SER A 423 3.99 10.84 1.02
CA SER A 423 2.86 10.31 1.77
C SER A 423 2.91 10.78 3.21
N VAL A 424 1.73 11.02 3.77
CA VAL A 424 1.57 11.57 5.12
C VAL A 424 0.38 10.92 5.82
N PHE A 425 0.41 10.95 7.14
CA PHE A 425 -0.76 10.66 7.96
C PHE A 425 -1.42 11.97 8.39
N VAL A 426 -2.72 12.10 8.14
CA VAL A 426 -3.56 13.16 8.68
C VAL A 426 -4.35 12.59 9.84
N ILE A 427 -4.11 13.12 11.04
CA ILE A 427 -4.65 12.60 12.30
C ILE A 427 -5.68 13.57 12.85
N PHE A 428 -6.80 13.03 13.33
CA PHE A 428 -7.90 13.78 13.92
C PHE A 428 -8.26 13.22 15.30
N ARG A 429 -7.59 13.67 16.36
CA ARG A 429 -7.82 13.16 17.73
C ARG A 429 -8.26 14.22 18.72
N GLU A 430 -7.63 15.39 18.65
CA GLU A 430 -7.92 16.49 19.55
C GLU A 430 -9.15 17.28 19.08
N ASN A 431 -9.93 17.79 20.04
CA ASN A 431 -11.12 18.57 19.75
C ASN A 431 -10.77 19.81 18.90
N ALA A 432 -11.62 20.12 17.93
CA ALA A 432 -11.45 21.27 17.08
C ALA A 432 -11.56 22.58 17.87
N GLY A 433 -10.66 23.51 17.58
CA GLY A 433 -10.94 24.94 17.73
C GLY A 433 -11.49 25.50 16.42
N ASN A 434 -11.51 26.82 16.28
CA ASN A 434 -11.74 27.44 14.97
C ASN A 434 -10.49 27.26 14.10
N GLY A 435 -10.65 26.65 12.93
CA GLY A 435 -9.60 26.66 11.91
C GLY A 435 -9.32 28.10 11.46
N ASP A 436 -8.07 28.37 11.09
CA ASP A 436 -7.61 29.70 10.71
C ASP A 436 -7.10 29.70 9.28
N ILE A 437 -8.00 30.05 8.34
CA ILE A 437 -7.69 30.11 6.91
C ILE A 437 -6.76 31.28 6.54
N ALA A 438 -6.47 32.21 7.46
CA ALA A 438 -5.46 33.25 7.25
C ALA A 438 -4.03 32.71 7.47
N LYS A 439 -3.89 31.58 8.18
CA LYS A 439 -2.63 30.84 8.27
C LYS A 439 -2.45 29.93 7.05
N THR A 440 -1.24 29.40 6.91
CA THR A 440 -0.91 28.40 5.89
C THR A 440 -0.42 27.12 6.55
N ASN A 441 -0.84 25.98 6.00
CA ASN A 441 -0.32 24.67 6.40
C ASN A 441 1.09 24.41 5.86
N TYR A 442 1.56 25.20 4.88
CA TYR A 442 2.84 25.06 4.20
C TYR A 442 3.48 26.44 4.03
N PRO A 443 4.01 27.01 5.13
CA PRO A 443 4.62 28.34 5.09
C PRO A 443 5.86 28.37 4.22
N ALA A 444 6.02 29.48 3.49
CA ALA A 444 7.25 29.75 2.77
C ALA A 444 8.40 30.00 3.76
N PRO A 445 9.65 29.69 3.40
CA PRO A 445 10.80 30.03 4.22
C PRO A 445 10.88 31.54 4.48
N SER A 446 11.09 31.95 5.74
CA SER A 446 11.35 33.36 6.08
C SER A 446 12.76 33.81 5.71
N ALA A 447 13.68 32.87 5.52
CA ALA A 447 15.02 33.10 4.97
C ALA A 447 15.54 31.83 4.30
N THR A 448 16.45 32.00 3.32
CA THR A 448 17.16 30.90 2.65
C THR A 448 18.65 31.21 2.60
N ILE A 449 19.48 30.24 2.98
CA ILE A 449 20.94 30.30 2.89
C ILE A 449 21.37 29.33 1.78
N ALA A 450 21.82 29.86 0.64
CA ALA A 450 22.36 29.05 -0.44
C ALA A 450 23.76 28.51 -0.09
N ILE A 451 24.05 27.26 -0.43
CA ILE A 451 25.38 26.66 -0.30
C ILE A 451 26.00 26.54 -1.71
N ASN A 452 26.59 27.63 -2.16
CA ASN A 452 27.15 27.80 -3.50
C ASN A 452 28.67 27.91 -3.54
N THR A 453 29.34 27.63 -2.42
CA THR A 453 30.80 27.55 -2.31
C THR A 453 31.32 26.18 -2.76
N PRO A 454 32.58 26.08 -3.22
CA PRO A 454 33.17 24.81 -3.65
C PRO A 454 33.09 23.72 -2.57
N TRP A 455 32.82 22.50 -3.00
CA TRP A 455 32.74 21.32 -2.15
C TRP A 455 34.04 20.53 -2.20
N THR A 456 34.54 20.10 -1.04
CA THR A 456 35.61 19.11 -0.97
C THR A 456 35.00 17.73 -0.89
N VAL A 457 35.28 16.86 -1.86
CA VAL A 457 34.65 15.55 -1.99
C VAL A 457 35.68 14.43 -1.85
N ASN A 458 35.39 13.49 -0.97
CA ASN A 458 36.22 12.31 -0.70
C ASN A 458 35.52 11.06 -1.21
N PHE A 459 36.24 10.26 -1.99
CA PHE A 459 35.79 8.96 -2.49
C PHE A 459 36.64 7.84 -1.88
N ASP A 460 36.16 6.60 -1.96
CA ASP A 460 36.92 5.44 -1.51
C ASP A 460 37.86 4.93 -2.61
N LYS A 461 39.16 5.05 -2.38
CA LYS A 461 40.21 4.54 -3.28
C LYS A 461 40.16 3.02 -3.47
N ALA A 462 39.69 2.27 -2.46
CA ALA A 462 39.58 0.82 -2.54
C ALA A 462 38.53 0.40 -3.58
N LEU A 463 37.51 1.24 -3.78
CA LEU A 463 36.46 1.09 -4.79
C LEU A 463 36.76 1.85 -6.10
N ARG A 464 38.04 2.11 -6.38
CA ARG A 464 38.53 2.84 -7.58
C ARG A 464 38.13 4.32 -7.63
N GLY A 465 37.78 4.93 -6.50
CA GLY A 465 37.63 6.38 -6.41
C GLY A 465 38.98 7.13 -6.41
N PRO A 466 38.98 8.45 -6.61
CA PRO A 466 40.19 9.28 -6.46
C PRO A 466 40.92 9.08 -5.13
N ALA A 467 42.25 8.93 -5.18
CA ALA A 467 43.07 8.68 -3.98
C ALA A 467 43.23 9.89 -3.05
N LYS A 468 42.94 11.11 -3.54
CA LYS A 468 42.99 12.36 -2.79
C LYS A 468 41.62 13.06 -2.92
N PRO A 469 41.24 13.92 -1.96
CA PRO A 469 40.04 14.73 -2.09
C PRO A 469 40.06 15.56 -3.38
N VAL A 470 38.90 15.71 -4.01
CA VAL A 470 38.70 16.54 -5.21
C VAL A 470 37.82 17.74 -4.87
N ILE A 471 37.96 18.83 -5.64
CA ILE A 471 37.15 20.04 -5.45
C ILE A 471 36.08 20.10 -6.53
N PHE A 472 34.82 20.15 -6.12
CA PHE A 472 33.68 20.41 -6.98
C PHE A 472 33.29 21.88 -6.83
N ASN A 473 33.69 22.72 -7.80
CA ASN A 473 33.30 24.13 -7.83
C ASN A 473 31.78 24.29 -7.96
N THR A 474 31.14 23.36 -8.66
CA THR A 474 29.69 23.19 -8.75
C THR A 474 29.35 21.73 -8.53
N LEU A 475 28.19 21.48 -7.93
CA LEU A 475 27.65 20.12 -7.84
C LEU A 475 27.34 19.62 -9.25
N THR A 476 27.73 18.37 -9.53
CA THR A 476 27.61 17.76 -10.85
C THR A 476 27.30 16.28 -10.71
N ASP A 477 26.65 15.72 -11.72
CA ASP A 477 26.46 14.29 -11.87
C ASP A 477 27.81 13.61 -12.07
N TRP A 478 28.09 12.57 -11.28
CA TRP A 478 29.32 11.80 -11.42
C TRP A 478 29.45 11.17 -12.80
N ALA A 479 28.34 10.68 -13.39
CA ALA A 479 28.35 9.91 -14.64
C ALA A 479 28.80 10.70 -15.88
N VAL A 480 28.80 12.04 -15.80
CA VAL A 480 29.28 12.92 -16.88
C VAL A 480 30.67 13.49 -16.61
N ASN A 481 31.33 13.08 -15.51
CA ASN A 481 32.66 13.56 -15.16
C ASN A 481 33.73 13.01 -16.13
N ASP A 482 34.73 13.83 -16.46
CA ASP A 482 35.84 13.42 -17.34
C ASP A 482 36.83 12.46 -16.66
N ASN A 483 36.86 12.43 -15.32
CA ASN A 483 37.68 11.48 -14.57
C ASN A 483 36.95 10.15 -14.42
N ASP A 484 37.46 9.10 -15.06
CA ASP A 484 36.89 7.75 -15.00
C ASP A 484 36.74 7.17 -13.58
N SER A 485 37.58 7.60 -12.64
CA SER A 485 37.49 7.18 -11.22
C SER A 485 36.27 7.79 -10.51
N ILE A 486 35.69 8.86 -11.06
CA ILE A 486 34.44 9.49 -10.60
C ILE A 486 33.28 9.02 -11.49
N LYS A 487 33.47 9.03 -12.81
CA LYS A 487 32.48 8.64 -13.82
C LYS A 487 31.86 7.27 -13.58
N TYR A 488 32.71 6.30 -13.26
CA TYR A 488 32.33 4.91 -13.02
C TYR A 488 32.27 4.57 -11.53
N TYR A 489 32.18 5.56 -10.65
CA TYR A 489 32.18 5.30 -9.21
C TYR A 489 30.84 4.73 -8.73
N SER A 490 30.92 3.69 -7.92
CA SER A 490 29.81 3.21 -7.11
C SER A 490 30.28 3.00 -5.67
N GLY A 491 29.51 3.52 -4.72
CA GLY A 491 29.85 3.50 -3.31
C GLY A 491 29.55 4.83 -2.64
N THR A 492 30.22 5.09 -1.52
CA THR A 492 30.02 6.31 -0.72
C THR A 492 30.98 7.43 -1.15
N ALA A 493 30.49 8.66 -1.22
CA ALA A 493 31.30 9.87 -1.27
C ALA A 493 30.91 10.84 -0.14
N TYR A 494 31.89 11.50 0.46
CA TYR A 494 31.70 12.47 1.54
C TYR A 494 31.95 13.88 1.02
N TYR A 495 30.91 14.71 1.05
CA TYR A 495 30.93 16.10 0.64
C TYR A 495 31.08 17.01 1.84
N HIS A 496 32.08 17.90 1.80
CA HIS A 496 32.35 18.84 2.89
C HIS A 496 32.18 20.29 2.42
N ASN A 497 31.50 21.09 3.24
CA ASN A 497 31.36 22.53 3.04
C ASN A 497 31.14 23.24 4.38
N THR A 498 30.97 24.56 4.33
CA THR A 498 30.58 25.36 5.49
C THR A 498 29.50 26.36 5.10
N PHE A 499 28.68 26.75 6.07
CA PHE A 499 27.70 27.82 5.90
C PHE A 499 27.67 28.71 7.14
N LYS A 500 27.24 29.96 6.98
CA LYS A 500 27.19 30.94 8.06
C LYS A 500 25.76 31.24 8.46
N VAL A 501 25.48 31.21 9.76
CA VAL A 501 24.20 31.62 10.34
C VAL A 501 24.42 32.84 11.22
N ASN A 502 23.82 33.97 10.88
CA ASN A 502 24.03 35.23 11.59
C ASN A 502 23.45 35.22 13.01
N LYS A 503 22.28 34.60 13.17
CA LYS A 503 21.56 34.40 14.42
C LYS A 503 20.71 33.15 14.32
N VAL A 504 20.63 32.39 15.42
CA VAL A 504 19.68 31.27 15.54
C VAL A 504 18.40 31.81 16.18
N GLU A 505 17.29 31.68 15.48
CA GLU A 505 15.99 32.22 15.91
C GLU A 505 15.17 31.15 16.64
N LYS A 506 14.66 31.51 17.82
CA LYS A 506 13.82 30.60 18.62
C LYS A 506 12.48 30.40 17.92
N GLY A 507 12.01 29.14 17.85
CA GLY A 507 10.73 28.78 17.21
C GLY A 507 10.81 28.58 15.70
N LYS A 508 11.97 28.83 15.07
CA LYS A 508 12.20 28.52 13.66
C LYS A 508 12.81 27.13 13.50
N THR A 509 12.43 26.44 12.43
CA THR A 509 13.04 25.19 11.98
C THR A 509 14.05 25.50 10.89
N TYR A 510 15.27 24.98 11.02
CA TYR A 510 16.31 25.06 10.00
C TYR A 510 16.34 23.73 9.24
N THR A 511 15.93 23.75 7.98
CA THR A 511 15.85 22.55 7.14
C THR A 511 16.85 22.67 6.01
N ILE A 512 17.77 21.71 5.89
CA ILE A 512 18.61 21.59 4.70
C ILE A 512 17.79 20.92 3.60
N ASP A 513 17.76 21.53 2.42
CA ASP A 513 17.21 20.97 1.19
C ASP A 513 18.40 20.62 0.27
N LEU A 514 18.55 19.34 -0.03
CA LEU A 514 19.66 18.82 -0.83
C LEU A 514 19.42 18.98 -2.34
N GLY A 515 18.23 19.44 -2.75
CA GLY A 515 17.77 19.36 -4.12
C GLY A 515 17.55 17.90 -4.50
N THR A 516 18.52 17.30 -5.20
CA THR A 516 18.52 15.86 -5.49
C THR A 516 19.84 15.22 -5.08
N ALA A 517 19.75 14.08 -4.40
CA ALA A 517 20.87 13.18 -4.18
C ALA A 517 20.49 11.77 -4.64
N ARG A 518 21.39 11.08 -5.33
CA ARG A 518 21.18 9.70 -5.76
C ARG A 518 22.25 8.80 -5.16
N ALA A 519 21.91 7.76 -4.40
CA ALA A 519 20.59 7.19 -4.08
C ALA A 519 20.09 7.56 -2.67
N ILE A 520 20.98 7.62 -1.68
CA ILE A 520 20.71 8.03 -0.30
C ILE A 520 21.74 9.06 0.13
N ALA A 521 21.31 10.10 0.87
CA ALA A 521 22.19 11.09 1.46
C ALA A 521 21.96 11.23 2.97
N LYS A 522 23.02 11.12 3.78
CA LYS A 522 23.00 11.43 5.22
C LYS A 522 23.69 12.76 5.49
N VAL A 523 23.16 13.50 6.46
CA VAL A 523 23.60 14.87 6.77
C VAL A 523 24.16 14.92 8.19
N SER A 524 25.33 15.52 8.32
CA SER A 524 25.93 15.87 9.60
C SER A 524 26.27 17.37 9.64
N VAL A 525 25.90 18.04 10.74
CA VAL A 525 26.24 19.45 10.98
C VAL A 525 27.03 19.56 12.27
N ASN A 526 28.19 20.21 12.22
CA ASN A 526 29.11 20.37 13.36
C ASN A 526 29.48 19.04 14.05
N GLY A 527 29.53 17.94 13.30
CA GLY A 527 29.83 16.60 13.80
C GLY A 527 28.64 15.85 14.41
N VAL A 528 27.43 16.42 14.37
CA VAL A 528 26.19 15.76 14.81
C VAL A 528 25.47 15.17 13.60
N GLU A 529 25.26 13.85 13.59
CA GLU A 529 24.46 13.15 12.57
C GLU A 529 22.97 13.41 12.78
N LEU A 530 22.27 13.79 11.71
CA LEU A 530 20.88 14.28 11.75
C LEU A 530 19.93 13.40 10.92
N GLY A 531 20.38 12.19 10.57
CA GLY A 531 19.67 11.31 9.64
C GLY A 531 19.97 11.68 8.19
N GLY A 532 18.99 11.51 7.30
CA GLY A 532 19.21 11.66 5.87
C GLY A 532 17.93 11.72 5.06
N ALA A 533 18.11 11.81 3.75
CA ALA A 533 17.04 11.78 2.76
C ALA A 533 17.35 10.73 1.68
N TRP A 534 16.31 10.00 1.30
CA TRP A 534 16.35 8.94 0.29
C TRP A 534 15.23 9.06 -0.74
N THR A 535 14.39 10.10 -0.65
CA THR A 535 13.23 10.34 -1.52
C THR A 535 12.86 11.82 -1.50
N PRO A 536 12.20 12.36 -2.54
CA PRO A 536 11.68 13.72 -2.50
C PRO A 536 10.64 13.94 -1.38
N PRO A 537 10.62 15.16 -0.77
CA PRO A 537 11.64 16.19 -0.90
C PRO A 537 12.90 15.77 -0.12
N TYR A 538 14.10 15.99 -0.68
CA TYR A 538 15.35 15.58 -0.04
C TYR A 538 15.75 16.55 1.08
N ARG A 539 14.99 16.53 2.18
CA ARG A 539 15.09 17.49 3.27
C ARG A 539 15.43 16.82 4.59
N VAL A 540 16.23 17.50 5.40
CA VAL A 540 16.61 17.06 6.75
C VAL A 540 16.50 18.26 7.71
N ASP A 541 15.90 18.03 8.88
CA ASP A 541 15.88 19.03 9.96
C ASP A 541 17.25 19.06 10.64
N ILE A 542 17.90 20.23 10.59
CA ILE A 542 19.21 20.47 11.18
C ILE A 542 19.16 21.41 12.39
N THR A 543 17.96 21.78 12.85
CA THR A 543 17.72 22.79 13.90
C THR A 543 18.55 22.54 15.16
N LYS A 544 18.66 21.27 15.58
CA LYS A 544 19.36 20.88 16.81
C LYS A 544 20.89 21.05 16.75
N ALA A 545 21.47 21.19 15.56
CA ALA A 545 22.92 21.22 15.37
C ALA A 545 23.45 22.58 14.86
N VAL A 546 22.57 23.45 14.36
CA VAL A 546 22.94 24.78 13.85
C VAL A 546 23.36 25.69 15.01
N LYS A 547 24.44 26.44 14.82
CA LYS A 547 24.91 27.49 15.74
C LYS A 547 25.15 28.82 15.03
N LYS A 548 25.19 29.91 15.81
CA LYS A 548 25.63 31.22 15.32
C LYS A 548 27.06 31.14 14.80
N GLY A 549 27.34 31.82 13.70
CA GLY A 549 28.63 31.84 13.04
C GLY A 549 28.77 30.74 11.98
N THR A 550 29.99 30.26 11.78
CA THR A 550 30.29 29.22 10.79
C THR A 550 29.93 27.83 11.31
N ASN A 551 29.22 27.08 10.48
CA ASN A 551 28.83 25.69 10.69
C ASN A 551 29.56 24.80 9.71
N LYS A 552 30.07 23.66 10.18
CA LYS A 552 30.63 22.61 9.32
C LYS A 552 29.50 21.72 8.82
N LEU A 553 29.49 21.45 7.52
CA LEU A 553 28.51 20.58 6.88
C LEU A 553 29.24 19.41 6.23
N GLU A 554 28.76 18.21 6.51
CA GLU A 554 29.15 16.99 5.83
C GLU A 554 27.89 16.31 5.28
N ILE A 555 27.94 15.89 4.01
CA ILE A 555 26.88 15.12 3.36
C ILE A 555 27.51 13.83 2.83
N LYS A 556 27.12 12.69 3.41
CA LYS A 556 27.49 11.37 2.91
C LYS A 556 26.49 10.96 1.84
N VAL A 557 26.92 10.76 0.60
CA VAL A 557 26.06 10.28 -0.50
C VAL A 557 26.51 8.91 -0.96
N VAL A 558 25.56 7.99 -1.12
CA VAL A 558 25.80 6.65 -1.65
C VAL A 558 24.87 6.38 -2.82
N ASN A 559 25.42 5.99 -3.98
CA ASN A 559 24.67 5.63 -5.20
C ASN A 559 24.47 4.10 -5.30
N THR A 560 24.08 3.59 -6.47
CA THR A 560 23.95 2.15 -6.71
C THR A 560 25.21 1.54 -7.33
N TRP A 561 25.24 0.22 -7.54
CA TRP A 561 26.36 -0.46 -8.21
C TRP A 561 26.38 -0.28 -9.74
N ILE A 562 25.36 0.33 -10.35
CA ILE A 562 25.21 0.43 -11.81
C ILE A 562 26.44 1.01 -12.50
N ASN A 563 26.96 2.14 -12.01
CA ASN A 563 28.07 2.84 -12.68
C ASN A 563 29.37 2.05 -12.63
N ARG A 564 29.68 1.39 -11.51
CA ARG A 564 30.88 0.56 -11.39
C ARG A 564 30.77 -0.74 -12.18
N LEU A 565 29.60 -1.36 -12.20
CA LEU A 565 29.31 -2.54 -13.04
C LEU A 565 29.44 -2.22 -14.53
N PHE A 566 28.90 -1.08 -14.97
CA PHE A 566 29.05 -0.60 -16.34
C PHE A 566 30.51 -0.25 -16.67
N GLY A 567 31.25 0.35 -15.74
CA GLY A 567 32.66 0.64 -15.92
C GLY A 567 33.52 -0.62 -16.02
N ASP A 568 33.28 -1.62 -15.15
CA ASP A 568 34.02 -2.88 -15.14
C ASP A 568 33.68 -3.76 -16.36
N SER A 569 32.47 -3.66 -16.93
CA SER A 569 32.11 -4.41 -18.14
C SER A 569 32.98 -4.06 -19.35
N LYS A 570 33.57 -2.85 -19.37
CA LYS A 570 34.50 -2.38 -20.41
C LYS A 570 35.94 -2.85 -20.20
N LEU A 571 36.26 -3.39 -19.03
CA LEU A 571 37.61 -3.88 -18.73
C LEU A 571 37.80 -5.32 -19.21
N PRO A 572 39.05 -5.74 -19.47
CA PRO A 572 39.40 -7.16 -19.58
C PRO A 572 38.93 -7.96 -18.36
N ALA A 573 38.57 -9.23 -18.56
CA ALA A 573 37.90 -10.06 -17.54
C ALA A 573 38.70 -10.16 -16.23
N GLU A 574 40.02 -10.27 -16.32
CA GLU A 574 40.96 -10.37 -15.20
C GLU A 574 41.09 -9.06 -14.38
N GLN A 575 40.61 -7.94 -14.93
CA GLN A 575 40.65 -6.63 -14.27
C GLN A 575 39.29 -6.26 -13.64
N ARG A 576 38.23 -7.04 -13.88
CA ARG A 576 36.90 -6.78 -13.32
C ARG A 576 36.91 -7.16 -11.84
N LYS A 577 36.68 -6.18 -10.97
CA LYS A 577 36.61 -6.42 -9.52
C LYS A 577 35.17 -6.63 -9.05
N ILE A 578 34.21 -6.04 -9.77
CA ILE A 578 32.79 -6.09 -9.47
C ILE A 578 32.09 -6.79 -10.63
N VAL A 579 31.49 -7.96 -10.37
CA VAL A 579 30.84 -8.78 -11.40
C VAL A 579 29.52 -9.32 -10.86
N ILE A 580 28.49 -9.31 -11.70
CA ILE A 580 27.20 -9.94 -11.39
C ILE A 580 27.28 -11.45 -11.69
N ASN A 581 26.81 -12.26 -10.74
CA ASN A 581 26.71 -13.72 -10.90
C ASN A 581 25.41 -14.17 -11.59
N SER A 582 24.30 -13.44 -11.41
CA SER A 582 23.01 -13.71 -12.07
C SER A 582 22.21 -12.42 -12.29
N GLY A 583 21.44 -12.34 -13.37
CA GLY A 583 20.64 -11.15 -13.71
C GLY A 583 21.23 -10.35 -14.87
N THR A 584 20.89 -9.06 -14.94
CA THR A 584 21.14 -8.22 -16.11
C THR A 584 22.26 -7.21 -15.84
N MET A 585 23.29 -7.21 -16.71
CA MET A 585 24.33 -6.18 -16.69
C MET A 585 23.76 -4.82 -17.14
N PRO A 586 24.15 -3.71 -16.52
CA PRO A 586 23.68 -2.39 -16.93
C PRO A 586 24.15 -2.04 -18.34
N GLY A 587 23.23 -1.47 -19.13
CA GLY A 587 23.50 -1.01 -20.49
C GLY A 587 24.02 0.44 -20.58
N ASN A 588 23.82 1.25 -19.53
CA ASN A 588 24.18 2.67 -19.47
C ASN A 588 24.60 3.07 -18.06
N LEU A 589 25.22 4.25 -17.94
CA LEU A 589 25.42 4.91 -16.64
C LEU A 589 24.12 5.47 -16.08
N GLU A 590 24.02 5.53 -14.77
CA GLU A 590 22.98 6.23 -14.03
C GLU A 590 23.50 7.57 -13.47
N GLN A 591 22.59 8.55 -13.38
CA GLN A 591 22.86 9.79 -12.67
C GLN A 591 23.21 9.49 -11.21
N SER A 592 24.29 10.08 -10.70
CA SER A 592 24.84 9.76 -9.37
C SER A 592 25.41 10.97 -8.65
N GLY A 593 25.38 10.90 -7.31
CA GLY A 593 25.97 11.89 -6.43
C GLY A 593 24.99 12.94 -5.89
N LEU A 594 25.56 13.98 -5.27
CA LEU A 594 24.83 15.17 -4.83
C LEU A 594 24.71 16.13 -6.01
N LEU A 595 23.49 16.28 -6.53
CA LEU A 595 23.21 17.09 -7.72
C LEU A 595 22.82 18.52 -7.36
N GLY A 596 22.25 18.71 -6.16
CA GLY A 596 21.83 20.03 -5.69
C GLY A 596 20.61 20.58 -6.42
N PRO A 597 20.39 21.91 -6.36
CA PRO A 597 21.14 22.86 -5.52
C PRO A 597 20.92 22.58 -4.02
N VAL A 598 21.94 22.85 -3.20
CA VAL A 598 21.83 22.71 -1.74
C VAL A 598 21.57 24.07 -1.10
N LYS A 599 20.58 24.12 -0.21
CA LYS A 599 20.21 25.32 0.54
C LYS A 599 19.72 24.97 1.93
N ILE A 600 19.67 25.96 2.82
CA ILE A 600 19.04 25.87 4.13
C ILE A 600 17.88 26.84 4.17
N ASP A 601 16.68 26.31 4.35
CA ASP A 601 15.46 27.08 4.50
C ASP A 601 15.14 27.23 6.00
N VAL A 602 14.80 28.46 6.42
CA VAL A 602 14.37 28.78 7.78
C VAL A 602 12.87 28.96 7.77
N ILE A 603 12.14 28.05 8.43
CA ILE A 603 10.68 27.94 8.34
C ILE A 603 10.05 28.16 9.73
N GLU A 604 8.91 28.84 9.77
CA GLU A 604 8.05 28.95 10.95
C GLU A 604 6.73 28.26 10.63
N TYR A 605 6.46 27.14 11.29
CA TYR A 605 5.27 26.30 11.07
C TYR A 605 4.06 26.76 11.87
#